data_AF-A0A8T6UXV2-F1
#
_entry.id   AF-A0A8T6UXV2-F1
#
_cell.length_a   1.000
_cell.length_b   1.000
_cell.length_c   1.000
_cell.angle_alpha   90.00
_cell.angle_beta   90.00
_cell.angle_gamma   90.00
#
_symmetry.space_group_name_H-M   'P 1'
#
loop_
_entity.id
_entity.type
_entity.pdbx_description
1 polymer ?
#
loop_
_entity_poly.entity_id
_entity_poly.type
_entity_poly.pdbx_seq_one_letter_code
_entity_poly.pdbx_strand_id
1 'polypeptide(L)'
;GDHEGCHANPKDVTDYKKSRELAKRYGISKLYEINTGLAHVTVPEEGLARPGMLVCGKDSHTTVCGAVNSLGVPVTTTETAWIYHTGELWFRVPESIKYVCEGKMQDGVVSKDIFLYTIGKYTPSLAQYKSLEWKGPLIEKMGMDGRLTLACQSLELGAKCAPFEADEVCINYVKTTPLRNEPFWPTNADPEAEYEEVIEEDFSYLEPQVALPHGFEEVKPVTEVEGIPVDQCN
;
A
#
# COMPACT_ATOMS: atom_id res chain seq x y z
N GLY A 1 8.14 -14.66 7.17
CA GLY A 1 9.35 -13.91 7.58
C GLY A 1 10.06 -13.48 6.32
N ASP A 2 10.06 -12.20 6.02
CA ASP A 2 10.28 -11.68 4.66
C ASP A 2 11.46 -10.69 4.54
N HIS A 3 11.86 -10.05 5.64
CA HIS A 3 12.91 -9.02 5.62
C HIS A 3 14.34 -9.57 5.40
N GLU A 4 14.70 -10.66 6.07
CA GLU A 4 16.09 -11.17 6.02
C GLU A 4 16.28 -12.30 4.99
N GLY A 5 15.20 -12.99 4.61
CA GLY A 5 15.18 -13.99 3.55
C GLY A 5 16.38 -14.95 3.54
N CYS A 6 17.06 -15.03 2.39
CA CYS A 6 18.27 -15.83 2.16
C CYS A 6 19.57 -15.19 2.70
N HIS A 7 19.51 -13.96 3.21
CA HIS A 7 20.65 -13.23 3.78
C HIS A 7 20.69 -13.27 5.32
N ALA A 8 19.79 -14.04 5.94
CA ALA A 8 19.67 -14.15 7.39
C ALA A 8 20.99 -14.56 8.08
N ASN A 9 21.29 -13.87 9.18
CA ASN A 9 22.44 -14.11 10.05
C ASN A 9 22.01 -14.89 11.33
N PRO A 10 22.94 -15.33 12.20
CA PRO A 10 22.61 -16.13 13.38
C PRO A 10 21.63 -15.48 14.37
N LYS A 11 21.60 -14.14 14.45
CA LYS A 11 20.64 -13.42 15.30
C LYS A 11 19.21 -13.61 14.77
N ASP A 12 19.03 -13.55 13.46
CA ASP A 12 17.72 -13.67 12.81
C ASP A 12 17.12 -15.07 13.03
N VAL A 13 17.96 -16.11 13.03
CA VAL A 13 17.55 -17.47 13.39
C VAL A 13 16.94 -17.53 14.80
N THR A 14 17.52 -16.79 15.74
CA THR A 14 17.02 -16.70 17.11
C THR A 14 15.67 -15.98 17.15
N ASP A 15 15.49 -14.93 16.36
CA ASP A 15 14.25 -14.16 16.30
C ASP A 15 13.12 -14.91 15.58
N TYR A 16 13.43 -15.71 14.55
CA TYR A 16 12.48 -16.65 13.94
C TYR A 16 12.02 -17.72 14.93
N LYS A 17 12.94 -18.29 15.73
CA LYS A 17 12.59 -19.25 16.77
C LYS A 17 11.64 -18.62 17.80
N LYS A 18 11.96 -17.42 18.29
CA LYS A 18 11.08 -16.68 19.21
C LYS A 18 9.70 -16.41 18.58
N SER A 19 9.65 -16.03 17.31
CA SER A 19 8.38 -15.76 16.60
C SER A 19 7.49 -17.00 16.56
N ARG A 20 8.05 -18.18 16.24
CA ARG A 20 7.33 -19.46 16.29
C ARG A 20 6.84 -19.81 17.69
N GLU A 21 7.67 -19.61 18.70
CA GLU A 21 7.31 -19.87 20.10
C GLU A 21 6.18 -18.95 20.58
N LEU A 22 6.23 -17.66 20.22
CA LEU A 22 5.17 -16.70 20.52
C LEU A 22 3.88 -17.05 19.77
N ALA A 23 3.96 -17.40 18.49
CA ALA A 23 2.80 -17.84 17.72
C ALA A 23 2.11 -19.04 18.39
N LYS A 24 2.89 -20.04 18.80
CA LYS A 24 2.37 -21.19 19.56
C LYS A 24 1.77 -20.78 20.90
N ARG A 25 2.44 -19.91 21.66
CA ARG A 25 1.99 -19.45 22.98
C ARG A 25 0.66 -18.71 22.91
N TYR A 26 0.46 -17.88 21.89
CA TYR A 26 -0.73 -17.05 21.72
C TYR A 26 -1.78 -17.65 20.77
N GLY A 27 -1.58 -18.88 20.29
CA GLY A 27 -2.53 -19.56 19.41
C GLY A 27 -2.66 -18.94 18.01
N ILE A 28 -1.62 -18.24 17.53
CA ILE A 28 -1.59 -17.66 16.19
C ILE A 28 -1.42 -18.79 15.18
N SER A 29 -2.49 -19.13 14.46
CA SER A 29 -2.53 -20.23 13.50
C SER A 29 -1.96 -19.86 12.13
N LYS A 30 -2.00 -18.57 11.77
CA LYS A 30 -1.48 -18.04 10.50
C LYS A 30 -0.06 -17.51 10.69
N LEU A 31 0.90 -18.40 10.57
CA LEU A 31 2.32 -18.08 10.60
C LEU A 31 2.92 -18.34 9.22
N TYR A 32 3.42 -17.28 8.59
CA TYR A 32 4.06 -17.34 7.28
C TYR A 32 5.59 -17.36 7.45
N GLU A 33 6.20 -18.43 6.96
CA GLU A 33 7.63 -18.72 7.13
C GLU A 33 8.49 -17.93 6.14
N ILE A 34 9.80 -18.21 6.12
CA ILE A 34 10.70 -17.66 5.10
C ILE A 34 10.29 -18.20 3.72
N ASN A 35 10.43 -17.37 2.68
CA ASN A 35 10.07 -17.66 1.29
C ASN A 35 8.56 -17.77 1.00
N THR A 36 7.68 -17.34 1.91
CA THR A 36 6.25 -17.25 1.60
C THR A 36 5.91 -16.01 0.76
N GLY A 37 6.80 -15.02 0.70
CA GLY A 37 6.58 -13.75 0.01
C GLY A 37 6.68 -12.57 0.95
N LEU A 38 6.58 -11.36 0.39
CA LEU A 38 6.54 -10.12 1.15
C LEU A 38 5.20 -9.99 1.88
N ALA A 39 5.19 -9.48 3.11
CA ALA A 39 3.97 -9.34 3.90
C ALA A 39 2.92 -8.49 3.19
N HIS A 40 3.34 -7.41 2.53
CA HIS A 40 2.47 -6.47 1.80
C HIS A 40 1.75 -7.10 0.60
N VAL A 41 2.31 -8.19 0.07
CA VAL A 41 1.73 -8.98 -1.03
C VAL A 41 0.88 -10.12 -0.46
N THR A 42 1.44 -10.85 0.50
CA THR A 42 0.82 -12.03 1.11
C THR A 42 -0.49 -11.68 1.82
N VAL A 43 -0.56 -10.55 2.53
CA VAL A 43 -1.75 -10.16 3.31
C VAL A 43 -2.99 -9.94 2.42
N PRO A 44 -2.92 -9.16 1.34
CA PRO A 44 -4.01 -9.07 0.35
C PRO A 44 -4.30 -10.40 -0.37
N GLU A 45 -3.27 -11.11 -0.85
CA GLU A 45 -3.45 -12.33 -1.64
C GLU A 45 -4.13 -13.46 -0.86
N GLU A 46 -3.77 -13.61 0.41
CA GLU A 46 -4.38 -14.58 1.33
C GLU A 46 -5.80 -14.16 1.77
N GLY A 47 -6.24 -12.95 1.41
CA GLY A 47 -7.52 -12.39 1.83
C GLY A 47 -7.58 -12.08 3.32
N LEU A 48 -6.44 -11.73 3.94
CA LEU A 48 -6.36 -11.31 5.35
C LEU A 48 -6.79 -9.85 5.52
N ALA A 49 -6.56 -9.02 4.51
CA ALA A 49 -7.17 -7.71 4.35
C ALA A 49 -8.40 -7.82 3.44
N ARG A 50 -9.50 -7.16 3.80
CA ARG A 50 -10.76 -7.19 3.06
C ARG A 50 -11.52 -5.87 3.16
N PRO A 51 -12.49 -5.61 2.26
CA PRO A 51 -13.27 -4.38 2.28
C PRO A 51 -13.90 -4.10 3.65
N GLY A 52 -13.70 -2.88 4.14
CA GLY A 52 -14.18 -2.39 5.43
C GLY A 52 -13.39 -2.81 6.67
N MET A 53 -12.32 -3.59 6.54
CA MET A 53 -11.49 -3.95 7.69
C MET A 53 -10.55 -2.82 8.10
N LEU A 54 -10.33 -2.65 9.40
CA LEU A 54 -9.15 -1.99 9.94
C LEU A 54 -8.01 -3.00 10.02
N VAL A 55 -6.90 -2.73 9.32
CA VAL A 55 -5.73 -3.62 9.30
C VAL A 55 -4.54 -2.88 9.89
N CYS A 56 -4.10 -3.32 11.07
CA CYS A 56 -2.91 -2.78 11.73
C CYS A 56 -1.71 -3.69 11.47
N GLY A 57 -0.63 -3.13 10.95
CA GLY A 57 0.59 -3.86 10.62
C GLY A 57 1.80 -3.16 11.21
N LYS A 58 2.74 -3.94 11.77
CA LYS A 58 4.01 -3.44 12.29
C LYS A 58 5.01 -3.20 11.16
N ASP A 59 4.59 -2.42 10.17
CA ASP A 59 5.30 -2.10 8.96
C ASP A 59 4.73 -0.82 8.34
N SER A 60 5.60 0.01 7.76
CA SER A 60 5.21 1.31 7.20
C SER A 60 4.32 1.20 5.95
N HIS A 61 4.45 0.15 5.17
CA HIS A 61 3.71 -0.06 3.91
C HIS A 61 2.40 -0.85 4.11
N THR A 62 1.92 -0.94 5.36
CA THR A 62 0.59 -1.50 5.67
C THR A 62 -0.54 -0.75 4.93
N THR A 63 -0.28 0.48 4.47
CA THR A 63 -1.15 1.26 3.58
C THR A 63 -1.58 0.50 2.32
N VAL A 64 -0.81 -0.50 1.85
CA VAL A 64 -1.17 -1.41 0.74
C VAL A 64 -2.56 -2.02 0.88
N CYS A 65 -3.02 -2.29 2.11
CA CYS A 65 -4.34 -2.87 2.37
C CYS A 65 -5.47 -1.94 1.92
N GLY A 66 -5.18 -0.64 1.75
CA GLY A 66 -6.06 0.34 1.14
C GLY A 66 -6.56 -0.05 -0.24
N ALA A 67 -5.75 -0.73 -1.05
CA ALA A 67 -6.14 -1.17 -2.38
C ALA A 67 -7.36 -2.13 -2.37
N VAL A 68 -7.54 -2.90 -1.30
CA VAL A 68 -8.69 -3.80 -1.10
C VAL A 68 -9.77 -3.20 -0.20
N ASN A 69 -9.88 -1.87 -0.19
CA ASN A 69 -10.86 -1.12 0.61
C ASN A 69 -10.75 -1.37 2.13
N SER A 70 -9.57 -1.75 2.63
CA SER A 70 -9.30 -1.77 4.07
C SER A 70 -8.67 -0.46 4.52
N LEU A 71 -8.92 -0.06 5.76
CA LEU A 71 -8.11 0.98 6.41
C LEU A 71 -6.80 0.35 6.90
N GLY A 72 -5.80 0.31 6.03
CA GLY A 72 -4.45 -0.17 6.35
C GLY A 72 -3.63 0.88 7.10
N VAL A 73 -3.24 0.59 8.34
CA VAL A 73 -2.56 1.54 9.21
C VAL A 73 -1.25 0.95 9.78
N PRO A 74 -0.11 1.62 9.52
CA PRO A 74 1.15 1.30 10.18
C PRO A 74 1.09 1.56 11.68
N VAL A 75 1.59 0.62 12.46
CA VAL A 75 1.71 0.69 13.92
C VAL A 75 3.12 0.33 14.40
N THR A 76 3.49 0.83 15.56
CA THR A 76 4.77 0.58 16.22
C THR A 76 4.76 -0.75 16.97
N THR A 77 5.94 -1.17 17.45
CA THR A 77 6.07 -2.36 18.32
C THR A 77 5.20 -2.27 19.58
N THR A 78 5.14 -1.09 20.20
CA THR A 78 4.36 -0.87 21.44
C THR A 78 2.87 -0.97 21.16
N GLU A 79 2.39 -0.34 20.08
CA GLU A 79 0.99 -0.42 19.65
C GLU A 79 0.62 -1.85 19.26
N THR A 80 1.52 -2.60 18.61
CA THR A 80 1.31 -4.01 18.28
C THR A 80 1.11 -4.85 19.56
N ALA A 81 1.94 -4.63 20.58
CA ALA A 81 1.79 -5.33 21.86
C ALA A 81 0.47 -4.95 22.56
N TRP A 82 0.05 -3.68 22.45
CA TRP A 82 -1.23 -3.22 22.97
C TRP A 82 -2.43 -3.86 22.26
N ILE A 83 -2.40 -3.93 20.92
CA ILE A 83 -3.42 -4.61 20.11
C ILE A 83 -3.49 -6.10 20.48
N TYR A 84 -2.35 -6.79 20.64
CA TYR A 84 -2.35 -8.19 21.07
C TYR A 84 -2.92 -8.39 22.47
N HIS A 85 -2.85 -7.38 23.34
CA HIS A 85 -3.40 -7.46 24.69
C HIS A 85 -4.89 -7.12 24.75
N THR A 86 -5.33 -6.11 23.99
CA THR A 86 -6.67 -5.51 24.14
C THR A 86 -7.61 -5.76 22.96
N GLY A 87 -7.05 -6.03 21.77
CA GLY A 87 -7.80 -6.08 20.52
C GLY A 87 -8.16 -4.70 19.95
N GLU A 88 -7.70 -3.61 20.57
CA GLU A 88 -8.13 -2.24 20.28
C GLU A 88 -6.93 -1.29 20.18
N LEU A 89 -7.10 -0.17 19.47
CA LEU A 89 -6.12 0.92 19.44
C LEU A 89 -6.84 2.27 19.25
N TRP A 90 -6.27 3.34 19.81
CA TRP A 90 -6.78 4.70 19.62
C TRP A 90 -6.25 5.31 18.34
N PHE A 91 -7.15 5.86 17.52
CA PHE A 91 -6.80 6.60 16.30
C PHE A 91 -7.35 8.01 16.38
N ARG A 92 -6.56 8.98 15.89
CA ARG A 92 -7.12 10.26 15.43
C ARG A 92 -7.56 10.04 14.00
N VAL A 93 -8.83 10.35 13.71
CA VAL A 93 -9.37 10.28 12.34
C VAL A 93 -8.58 11.27 11.46
N PRO A 94 -7.95 10.82 10.37
CA PRO A 94 -7.23 11.70 9.47
C PRO A 94 -8.22 12.48 8.60
N GLU A 95 -7.86 13.71 8.22
CA GLU A 95 -8.51 14.40 7.10
C GLU A 95 -8.19 13.69 5.78
N SER A 96 -9.03 13.86 4.76
CA SER A 96 -8.88 13.18 3.46
C SER A 96 -8.49 14.14 2.33
N ILE A 97 -7.52 13.73 1.51
CA ILE A 97 -7.22 14.32 0.20
C ILE A 97 -7.82 13.42 -0.87
N LYS A 98 -8.59 14.02 -1.79
CA LYS A 98 -9.05 13.36 -3.02
C LYS A 98 -8.05 13.65 -4.14
N TYR A 99 -7.36 12.63 -4.63
CA TYR A 99 -6.43 12.75 -5.76
C TYR A 99 -7.06 12.13 -7.00
N VAL A 100 -7.55 12.96 -7.90
CA VAL A 100 -8.26 12.57 -9.11
C VAL A 100 -7.28 12.40 -10.27
N CYS A 101 -7.10 11.16 -10.72
CA CYS A 101 -6.29 10.80 -11.87
C CYS A 101 -7.17 10.75 -13.14
N GLU A 102 -7.01 11.75 -13.98
CA GLU A 102 -7.71 11.92 -15.25
C GLU A 102 -6.88 11.46 -16.45
N GLY A 103 -7.54 11.29 -17.59
CA GLY A 103 -6.88 11.03 -18.87
C GLY A 103 -6.71 9.54 -19.20
N LYS A 104 -5.60 9.21 -19.88
CA LYS A 104 -5.27 7.84 -20.31
C LYS A 104 -3.78 7.55 -20.14
N MET A 105 -3.43 6.36 -19.66
CA MET A 105 -2.02 5.92 -19.63
C MET A 105 -1.54 5.68 -21.07
N GLN A 106 -0.36 6.21 -21.41
CA GLN A 106 0.32 5.91 -22.67
C GLN A 106 0.97 4.53 -22.64
N ASP A 107 1.37 4.03 -23.81
CA ASP A 107 2.10 2.77 -23.90
C ASP A 107 3.40 2.84 -23.08
N GLY A 108 3.64 1.82 -22.26
CA GLY A 108 4.81 1.74 -21.38
C GLY A 108 4.66 2.46 -20.03
N VAL A 109 3.58 3.23 -19.83
CA VAL A 109 3.26 3.88 -18.55
C VAL A 109 2.48 2.93 -17.66
N VAL A 110 2.88 2.83 -16.40
CA VAL A 110 2.26 2.01 -15.36
C VAL A 110 1.91 2.85 -14.13
N SER A 111 1.19 2.25 -13.16
CA SER A 111 0.82 2.89 -11.89
C SER A 111 2.03 3.46 -11.13
N LYS A 112 3.21 2.81 -11.25
CA LYS A 112 4.45 3.30 -10.66
C LYS A 112 4.81 4.68 -11.19
N ASP A 113 4.59 4.96 -12.47
CA ASP A 113 4.91 6.25 -13.07
C ASP A 113 3.97 7.36 -12.56
N ILE A 114 2.68 7.05 -12.35
CA ILE A 114 1.72 7.96 -11.70
C ILE A 114 2.23 8.33 -10.30
N PHE A 115 2.63 7.33 -9.51
CA PHE A 115 3.18 7.57 -8.19
C PHE A 115 4.46 8.43 -8.25
N LEU A 116 5.41 8.07 -9.11
CA LEU A 116 6.69 8.77 -9.25
C LEU A 116 6.49 10.23 -9.66
N TYR A 117 5.64 10.49 -10.66
CA TYR A 117 5.26 11.85 -11.04
C TYR A 117 4.70 12.62 -9.83
N THR A 118 3.80 12.00 -9.08
CA THR A 118 3.14 12.62 -7.93
C THR A 118 4.14 13.01 -6.85
N ILE A 119 5.04 12.09 -6.44
CA ILE A 119 6.03 12.39 -5.39
C ILE A 119 7.09 13.39 -5.86
N GLY A 120 7.50 13.36 -7.13
CA GLY A 120 8.42 14.36 -7.69
C GLY A 120 7.79 15.77 -7.74
N LYS A 121 6.48 15.86 -7.97
CA LYS A 121 5.76 17.14 -8.02
C LYS A 121 5.41 17.71 -6.65
N TYR A 122 4.90 16.88 -5.75
CA TYR A 122 4.32 17.32 -4.47
C TYR A 122 5.19 17.08 -3.25
N THR A 123 6.32 16.39 -3.41
CA THR A 123 7.26 16.02 -2.32
C THR A 123 6.64 15.04 -1.30
N PRO A 124 7.45 14.49 -0.37
CA PRO A 124 6.98 13.55 0.66
C PRO A 124 5.98 14.09 1.69
N SER A 125 5.48 15.31 1.54
CA SER A 125 4.62 16.00 2.52
C SER A 125 3.16 16.16 2.11
N LEU A 126 2.82 15.79 0.87
CA LEU A 126 1.49 15.96 0.27
C LEU A 126 0.35 15.54 1.21
N ALA A 127 0.42 14.31 1.71
CA ALA A 127 -0.63 13.67 2.50
C ALA A 127 -0.19 13.46 3.95
N GLN A 128 0.68 14.30 4.52
CA GLN A 128 1.21 14.12 5.88
C GLN A 128 0.10 13.90 6.92
N TYR A 129 0.00 12.67 7.44
CA TYR A 129 -1.05 12.19 8.35
C TYR A 129 -2.48 12.17 7.77
N LYS A 130 -2.66 12.36 6.47
CA LYS A 130 -3.98 12.38 5.81
C LYS A 130 -4.31 11.02 5.20
N SER A 131 -5.59 10.78 4.93
CA SER A 131 -6.04 9.72 4.02
C SER A 131 -5.83 10.20 2.59
N LEU A 132 -5.08 9.45 1.78
CA LEU A 132 -4.90 9.77 0.35
C LEU A 132 -5.81 8.86 -0.49
N GLU A 133 -6.89 9.42 -1.01
CA GLU A 133 -7.87 8.69 -1.80
C GLU A 133 -7.61 8.91 -3.30
N TRP A 134 -6.99 7.91 -3.93
CA TRP A 134 -6.82 7.87 -5.38
C TRP A 134 -8.17 7.61 -6.05
N LYS A 135 -8.63 8.54 -6.89
CA LYS A 135 -9.92 8.47 -7.60
C LYS A 135 -9.77 8.87 -9.06
N GLY A 136 -10.88 8.85 -9.79
CA GLY A 136 -10.94 9.32 -11.18
C GLY A 136 -10.90 8.18 -12.21
N PRO A 137 -11.17 8.49 -13.49
CA PRO A 137 -11.40 7.50 -14.53
C PRO A 137 -10.22 6.55 -14.78
N LEU A 138 -8.98 6.99 -14.52
CA LEU A 138 -7.82 6.12 -14.61
C LEU A 138 -7.81 5.06 -13.51
N ILE A 139 -8.14 5.44 -12.27
CA ILE A 139 -8.17 4.53 -11.13
C ILE A 139 -9.30 3.51 -11.26
N GLU A 140 -10.47 3.95 -11.73
CA GLU A 140 -11.62 3.07 -11.97
C GLU A 140 -11.31 1.95 -12.98
N LYS A 141 -10.50 2.26 -14.00
CA LYS A 141 -10.06 1.29 -15.02
C LYS A 141 -8.80 0.51 -14.62
N MET A 142 -8.14 0.90 -13.53
CA MET A 142 -6.90 0.29 -13.07
C MET A 142 -7.17 -1.05 -12.39
N GLY A 143 -6.45 -2.09 -12.83
CA GLY A 143 -6.46 -3.39 -12.17
C GLY A 143 -5.84 -3.37 -10.77
N MET A 144 -6.03 -4.45 -10.00
CA MET A 144 -5.60 -4.50 -8.61
C MET A 144 -4.10 -4.30 -8.41
N ASP A 145 -3.24 -4.81 -9.29
CA ASP A 145 -1.78 -4.66 -9.16
C ASP A 145 -1.37 -3.18 -9.18
N GLY A 146 -2.06 -2.39 -10.01
CA GLY A 146 -1.86 -0.94 -10.06
C GLY A 146 -2.29 -0.25 -8.77
N ARG A 147 -3.44 -0.63 -8.22
CA ARG A 147 -3.96 -0.08 -6.95
C ARG A 147 -3.08 -0.47 -5.76
N LEU A 148 -2.62 -1.71 -5.72
CA LEU A 148 -1.68 -2.21 -4.71
C LEU A 148 -0.38 -1.40 -4.75
N THR A 149 0.13 -1.10 -5.94
CA THR A 149 1.32 -0.25 -6.12
C THR A 149 1.09 1.15 -5.53
N LEU A 150 0.01 1.83 -5.91
CA LEU A 150 -0.30 3.18 -5.43
C LEU A 150 -0.54 3.21 -3.92
N ALA A 151 -1.36 2.28 -3.39
CA ALA A 151 -1.67 2.20 -1.96
C ALA A 151 -0.42 1.91 -1.13
N CYS A 152 0.43 0.98 -1.58
CA CYS A 152 1.69 0.63 -0.92
C CYS A 152 2.59 1.87 -0.80
N GLN A 153 2.81 2.58 -1.91
CA GLN A 153 3.73 3.72 -1.96
C GLN A 153 3.14 5.04 -1.41
N SER A 154 1.86 5.08 -1.03
CA SER A 154 1.24 6.31 -0.53
C SER A 154 1.85 6.79 0.79
N LEU A 155 2.48 5.90 1.55
CA LEU A 155 3.26 6.27 2.74
C LEU A 155 4.34 7.31 2.41
N GLU A 156 5.04 7.16 1.29
CA GLU A 156 6.13 8.04 0.87
C GLU A 156 5.65 9.46 0.54
N LEU A 157 4.34 9.64 0.30
CA LEU A 157 3.68 10.95 0.21
C LEU A 157 3.23 11.49 1.58
N GLY A 158 3.54 10.78 2.66
CA GLY A 158 3.15 11.11 4.04
C GLY A 158 1.81 10.53 4.48
N ALA A 159 1.11 9.78 3.62
CA ALA A 159 -0.25 9.31 3.88
C ALA A 159 -0.31 8.38 5.10
N LYS A 160 -1.32 8.57 5.95
CA LYS A 160 -1.61 7.67 7.07
C LYS A 160 -2.26 6.37 6.58
N CYS A 161 -3.07 6.48 5.53
CA CYS A 161 -3.76 5.40 4.84
C CYS A 161 -4.08 5.83 3.41
N ALA A 162 -4.34 4.87 2.53
CA ALA A 162 -4.69 5.15 1.13
C ALA A 162 -5.81 4.22 0.63
N PRO A 163 -7.04 4.37 1.15
CA PRO A 163 -8.14 3.49 0.79
C PRO A 163 -8.61 3.75 -0.65
N PHE A 164 -8.88 2.65 -1.35
CA PHE A 164 -9.56 2.63 -2.64
C PHE A 164 -11.02 2.21 -2.43
N GLU A 165 -11.87 2.56 -3.38
CA GLU A 165 -13.28 2.12 -3.41
C GLU A 165 -13.38 0.61 -3.59
N ALA A 166 -14.37 -0.01 -2.93
CA ALA A 166 -14.72 -1.41 -3.15
C ALA A 166 -15.62 -1.59 -4.38
N ASP A 167 -15.06 -1.33 -5.55
CA ASP A 167 -15.73 -1.54 -6.84
C ASP A 167 -15.61 -3.00 -7.35
N GLU A 168 -16.08 -3.26 -8.56
CA GLU A 168 -16.05 -4.59 -9.16
C GLU A 168 -14.64 -5.18 -9.26
N VAL A 169 -13.62 -4.36 -9.49
CA VAL A 169 -12.21 -4.80 -9.56
C VAL A 169 -11.78 -5.33 -8.18
N CYS A 170 -12.04 -4.56 -7.12
CA CYS A 170 -11.76 -4.97 -5.75
C CYS A 170 -12.52 -6.24 -5.37
N ILE A 171 -13.83 -6.28 -5.61
CA ILE A 171 -14.69 -7.40 -5.23
C ILE A 171 -14.30 -8.68 -5.99
N ASN A 172 -13.94 -8.59 -7.26
CA ASN A 172 -13.50 -9.74 -8.03
C ASN A 172 -12.16 -10.30 -7.53
N TYR A 173 -11.22 -9.43 -7.13
CA TYR A 173 -9.97 -9.85 -6.51
C TYR A 173 -10.17 -10.54 -5.16
N VAL A 174 -11.02 -9.99 -4.30
CA VAL A 174 -11.32 -10.63 -3.00
C VAL A 174 -11.89 -12.04 -3.20
N LYS A 175 -12.70 -12.25 -4.24
CA LYS A 175 -13.26 -13.56 -4.61
C LYS A 175 -12.20 -14.57 -5.09
N THR A 176 -11.03 -14.14 -5.54
CA THR A 176 -9.94 -15.05 -5.94
C THR A 176 -9.08 -15.50 -4.75
N THR A 177 -9.18 -14.82 -3.60
CA THR A 177 -8.37 -15.14 -2.42
C THR A 177 -8.77 -16.48 -1.76
N PRO A 178 -7.85 -17.13 -1.01
CA PRO A 178 -8.16 -18.31 -0.20
C PRO A 178 -9.34 -18.11 0.76
N LEU A 179 -9.54 -16.88 1.26
CA LEU A 179 -10.57 -16.55 2.22
C LEU A 179 -11.81 -15.87 1.62
N ARG A 180 -12.05 -16.04 0.33
CA ARG A 180 -13.21 -15.50 -0.42
C ARG A 180 -14.60 -15.74 0.18
N ASN A 181 -14.77 -16.76 1.03
CA ASN A 181 -16.07 -17.12 1.62
C ASN A 181 -16.33 -16.44 2.96
N GLU A 182 -15.32 -15.80 3.53
CA GLU A 182 -15.44 -15.10 4.79
C GLU A 182 -16.13 -13.73 4.59
N PRO A 183 -16.91 -13.25 5.57
CA PRO A 183 -17.65 -12.01 5.42
C PRO A 183 -16.73 -10.77 5.36
N PHE A 184 -17.22 -9.74 4.70
CA PHE A 184 -16.62 -8.40 4.64
C PHE A 184 -17.73 -7.34 4.45
N TRP A 185 -17.42 -6.08 4.75
CA TRP A 185 -18.38 -4.97 4.75
C TRP A 185 -17.81 -3.78 3.97
N PRO A 186 -17.94 -3.76 2.64
CA PRO A 186 -17.42 -2.68 1.82
C PRO A 186 -17.83 -1.31 2.34
N THR A 187 -16.86 -0.41 2.49
CA THR A 187 -17.10 0.95 2.98
C THR A 187 -16.55 1.94 1.96
N ASN A 188 -17.46 2.54 1.22
CA ASN A 188 -17.16 3.52 0.18
C ASN A 188 -17.43 4.93 0.70
N ALA A 189 -16.81 5.93 0.09
CA ALA A 189 -17.10 7.31 0.43
C ALA A 189 -18.54 7.67 0.04
N ASP A 190 -19.21 8.47 0.86
CA ASP A 190 -20.50 9.05 0.50
C ASP A 190 -20.34 9.98 -0.72
N PRO A 191 -21.34 10.11 -1.60
CA PRO A 191 -21.27 11.02 -2.75
C PRO A 191 -20.99 12.49 -2.38
N GLU A 192 -21.46 12.90 -1.19
CA GLU A 192 -21.30 14.25 -0.65
C GLU A 192 -20.17 14.34 0.40
N ALA A 193 -19.25 13.36 0.41
CA ALA A 193 -18.11 13.38 1.33
C ALA A 193 -17.26 14.65 1.13
N GLU A 194 -16.98 15.34 2.23
CA GLU A 194 -16.11 16.51 2.23
C GLU A 194 -14.64 16.08 2.28
N TYR A 195 -13.82 16.73 1.46
CA TYR A 195 -12.39 16.53 1.40
C TYR A 195 -11.69 17.83 1.81
N GLU A 196 -10.61 17.72 2.58
CA GLU A 196 -9.79 18.88 2.94
C GLU A 196 -9.18 19.51 1.69
N GLU A 197 -8.76 18.66 0.74
CA GLU A 197 -8.17 19.06 -0.52
C GLU A 197 -8.61 18.12 -1.66
N VAL A 198 -8.84 18.70 -2.83
CA VAL A 198 -9.07 17.96 -4.08
C VAL A 198 -7.99 18.37 -5.07
N ILE A 199 -7.25 17.38 -5.55
CA ILE A 199 -6.17 17.55 -6.54
C ILE A 199 -6.59 16.80 -7.79
N GLU A 200 -6.46 17.43 -8.95
CA GLU A 200 -6.82 16.85 -10.25
C GLU A 200 -5.60 16.89 -11.16
N GLU A 201 -5.21 15.73 -11.70
CA GLU A 201 -4.05 15.60 -12.59
C GLU A 201 -4.39 14.77 -13.82
N ASP A 202 -4.02 15.28 -14.99
CA ASP A 202 -4.16 14.60 -16.28
C ASP A 202 -2.87 13.88 -16.65
N PHE A 203 -2.93 12.56 -16.73
CA PHE A 203 -1.78 11.70 -17.07
C PHE A 203 -1.71 11.32 -18.56
N SER A 204 -2.51 11.96 -19.41
CA SER A 204 -2.55 11.69 -20.87
C SER A 204 -1.24 11.92 -21.60
N TYR A 205 -0.32 12.68 -21.01
CA TYR A 205 0.99 12.98 -21.58
C TYR A 205 2.14 12.51 -20.68
N LEU A 206 1.84 11.68 -19.67
CA LEU A 206 2.87 11.13 -18.81
C LEU A 206 3.76 10.17 -19.61
N GLU A 207 5.07 10.34 -19.48
CA GLU A 207 6.09 9.39 -19.97
C GLU A 207 6.51 8.45 -18.83
N PRO A 208 7.15 7.30 -19.09
CA PRO A 208 7.74 6.49 -18.03
C PRO A 208 8.70 7.32 -17.16
N GLN A 209 8.65 7.13 -15.85
CA GLN A 209 9.33 7.96 -14.85
C GLN A 209 10.43 7.16 -14.14
N VAL A 210 11.49 7.86 -13.74
CA VAL A 210 12.60 7.28 -12.96
C VAL A 210 12.92 8.20 -11.79
N ALA A 211 12.95 7.65 -10.57
CA ALA A 211 13.52 8.34 -9.41
C ALA A 211 15.04 8.19 -9.40
N LEU A 212 15.76 9.30 -9.26
CA LEU A 212 17.21 9.37 -9.23
C LEU A 212 17.76 9.31 -7.79
N PRO A 213 18.96 8.73 -7.58
CA PRO A 213 19.63 8.76 -6.29
C PRO A 213 19.86 10.20 -5.80
N HIS A 214 19.82 10.49 -4.49
CA HIS A 214 19.74 9.57 -3.35
C HIS A 214 18.35 9.53 -2.67
N GLY A 215 17.25 9.84 -3.38
CA GLY A 215 15.91 9.90 -2.80
C GLY A 215 14.79 9.53 -3.77
N PHE A 216 13.54 9.72 -3.34
CA PHE A 216 12.34 9.47 -4.16
C PHE A 216 11.78 10.75 -4.79
N GLU A 217 12.41 11.89 -4.50
CA GLU A 217 11.93 13.23 -4.82
C GLU A 217 12.55 13.82 -6.10
N GLU A 218 13.72 13.34 -6.53
CA GLU A 218 14.27 13.69 -7.83
C GLU A 218 13.74 12.70 -8.89
N VAL A 219 12.61 13.04 -9.50
CA VAL A 219 11.98 12.22 -10.55
C VAL A 219 12.13 12.89 -11.90
N LYS A 220 12.53 12.11 -12.92
CA LYS A 220 12.63 12.57 -14.30
C LYS A 220 11.94 11.60 -15.26
N PRO A 221 11.43 12.09 -16.40
CA PRO A 221 11.07 11.23 -17.54
C PRO A 221 12.27 10.38 -17.95
N VAL A 222 12.02 9.13 -18.36
CA VAL A 222 13.07 8.19 -18.80
C VAL A 222 13.90 8.75 -19.96
N THR A 223 13.28 9.57 -20.81
CA THR A 223 13.91 10.24 -21.96
C THR A 223 15.00 11.24 -21.56
N GLU A 224 14.95 11.82 -20.37
CA GLU A 224 15.97 12.74 -19.87
C GLU A 224 17.20 12.04 -19.29
N VAL A 225 17.06 10.76 -18.93
CA VAL A 225 18.09 9.96 -18.26
C VAL A 225 18.56 8.78 -19.10
N GLU A 226 18.18 8.78 -20.38
CA GLU A 226 18.59 7.78 -21.36
C GLU A 226 20.12 7.76 -21.52
N GLY A 227 20.68 6.54 -21.61
CA GLY A 227 22.12 6.34 -21.79
C GLY A 227 22.93 6.30 -20.51
N ILE A 228 22.33 6.49 -19.33
CA ILE A 228 22.99 6.23 -18.05
C ILE A 228 23.23 4.70 -17.92
N PRO A 229 24.47 4.24 -17.73
CA PRO A 229 24.77 2.82 -17.54
C PRO A 229 24.12 2.29 -16.26
N VAL A 230 23.54 1.09 -16.35
CA VAL A 230 22.97 0.35 -15.21
C VAL A 230 23.67 -0.98 -15.11
N ASP A 231 24.30 -1.23 -13.96
CA ASP A 231 25.05 -2.47 -13.72
C ASP A 231 24.14 -3.62 -13.21
N GLN A 232 22.99 -3.30 -12.61
CA GLN A 232 22.07 -4.29 -12.03
C GLN A 232 20.61 -3.84 -12.13
N CYS A 233 19.71 -4.77 -12.47
CA CYS A 233 18.26 -4.62 -12.43
C CYS A 233 17.69 -5.93 -11.85
N ASN A 234 16.89 -5.84 -10.78
CA ASN A 234 16.34 -6.98 -10.03
C ASN A 234 14.82 -6.98 -10.06
#